data_AF-A0A7J4S6H5-F1
#
_entry.id   AF-A0A7J4S6H5-F1
#
_cell.length_a   1.000
_cell.length_b   1.000
_cell.length_c   1.000
_cell.angle_alpha   90.00
_cell.angle_beta   90.00
_cell.angle_gamma   90.00
#
_symmetry.space_group_name_H-M   'P 1'
#
loop_
_entity.id
_entity.type
_entity.pdbx_description
1 polymer ?
#
loop_
_entity_poly.entity_id
_entity_poly.type
_entity_poly.pdbx_seq_one_letter_code
_entity_poly.pdbx_strand_id
1 'polypeptide(L)' 'MVDLRTEIAGVRLRNPTMLASGFLDETGGSLLRVFRAGAGAVVTKS' A
#
# COMPACT_ATOMS: atom_id res chain seq x y z
N MET A 1 15.74 -6.63 15.43
CA MET A 1 14.77 -6.65 14.32
C MET A 1 14.80 -5.28 13.65
N VAL A 2 14.69 -5.20 12.32
CA VAL A 2 14.77 -3.93 11.57
C VAL A 2 13.38 -3.28 11.51
N ASP A 3 13.32 -1.96 11.72
CA ASP A 3 12.10 -1.16 11.57
C ASP A 3 12.02 -0.57 10.16
N LEU A 4 10.88 -0.75 9.50
CA LEU A 4 10.64 -0.26 8.13
C LEU A 4 9.61 0.87 8.08
N ARG A 5 9.06 1.32 9.21
CA ARG A 5 8.05 2.40 9.24
C ARG A 5 8.62 3.67 8.58
N THR A 6 7.78 4.37 7.82
CA THR A 6 8.18 5.59 7.10
C THR A 6 7.06 6.64 7.12
N GLU A 7 7.44 7.91 6.96
CA GLU A 7 6.53 9.04 6.82
C GLU A 7 6.87 9.80 5.54
N ILE A 8 5.91 9.91 4.62
CA ILE A 8 6.08 10.57 3.32
C ILE A 8 4.92 11.54 3.13
N ALA A 9 5.22 12.81 2.85
CA ALA A 9 4.22 13.87 2.72
C ALA A 9 3.22 13.95 3.91
N GLY A 10 3.68 13.64 5.13
CA GLY A 10 2.86 13.59 6.35
C GLY A 10 2.02 12.31 6.51
N VAL A 11 2.10 11.35 5.58
CA VAL A 11 1.40 10.06 5.66
C VAL A 11 2.32 9.01 6.28
N ARG A 12 1.84 8.39 7.36
CA ARG A 12 2.57 7.32 8.06
C ARG A 12 2.24 5.95 7.48
N LEU A 13 3.27 5.21 7.07
CA LEU A 13 3.16 3.87 6.51
C LEU A 13 3.88 2.86 7.40
N ARG A 14 3.32 1.65 7.50
CA ARG A 14 3.93 0.54 8.25
C ARG A 14 5.23 0.02 7.63
N ASN A 15 5.44 0.28 6.34
CA ASN A 15 6.63 -0.01 5.56
C ASN A 15 6.59 0.86 4.26
N PRO A 16 7.69 0.99 3.50
CA PRO A 16 7.74 1.91 2.35
C PRO A 16 7.12 1.36 1.06
N THR A 17 6.50 0.17 1.09
CA THR A 17 5.93 -0.43 -0.13
C THR A 17 4.54 0.13 -0.43
N MET A 18 4.19 0.19 -1.71
CA MET A 18 2.83 0.54 -2.14
C MET A 18 2.44 -0.22 -3.41
N LEU A 19 1.16 -0.54 -3.55
CA LEU A 19 0.62 -1.06 -4.82
C LEU A 19 0.61 0.06 -5.86
N ALA A 20 1.30 -0.14 -6.99
CA ALA A 20 1.26 0.80 -8.11
C ALA A 20 -0.09 0.76 -8.81
N SER A 21 -0.54 1.91 -9.35
CA SER A 21 -1.76 1.92 -10.15
C SER A 21 -1.62 1.11 -11.45
N GLY A 22 -2.71 0.50 -11.90
CA GLY A 22 -2.78 -0.35 -13.09
C GLY A 22 -2.48 -1.82 -12.81
N PHE A 23 -2.22 -2.21 -11.56
CA PHE A 23 -2.00 -3.60 -11.16
C PHE A 23 -2.82 -3.96 -9.93
N LEU A 24 -3.81 -4.85 -10.08
CA LEU A 24 -4.69 -5.33 -9.00
C LEU A 24 -5.46 -4.22 -8.24
N ASP A 25 -5.67 -3.05 -8.84
CA ASP A 25 -6.25 -1.87 -8.21
C ASP A 25 -7.66 -1.49 -8.71
N GLU A 26 -8.29 -2.33 -9.54
CA GLU A 26 -9.61 -2.04 -10.13
C GLU A 26 -10.79 -2.19 -9.15
N THR A 27 -10.66 -3.02 -8.11
CA THR A 27 -11.76 -3.28 -7.16
C THR A 27 -11.31 -3.15 -5.73
N GLY A 28 -12.21 -2.70 -4.85
CA GLY A 28 -11.95 -2.62 -3.40
C GLY A 28 -11.54 -3.95 -2.78
N GLY A 29 -12.07 -5.07 -3.30
CA GLY A 29 -11.69 -6.41 -2.84
C GLY A 29 -10.21 -6.73 -3.14
N SER A 30 -9.69 -6.37 -4.31
CA SER A 30 -8.28 -6.58 -4.65
C SER A 30 -7.37 -5.67 -3.81
N LEU A 31 -7.72 -4.39 -3.65
CA LEU A 31 -7.00 -3.46 -2.77
C LEU A 31 -6.90 -3.96 -1.34
N LEU A 32 -8.01 -4.47 -0.78
CA LEU A 32 -8.05 -5.02 0.57
C LEU A 32 -7.16 -6.26 0.72
N ARG A 33 -7.12 -7.14 -0.29
CA ARG A 33 -6.23 -8.32 -0.26
C ARG A 33 -4.77 -7.92 -0.27
N VAL A 34 -4.36 -6.98 -1.13
CA VAL A 34 -2.97 -6.49 -1.19
C VAL A 34 -2.57 -5.79 0.11
N PHE A 35 -3.46 -4.95 0.66
CA PHE A 35 -3.23 -4.35 1.97
C PHE A 35 -3.15 -5.42 3.06
N ARG A 36 -3.96 -6.48 3.06
CA ARG A 36 -3.80 -7.57 4.06
C ARG A 36 -2.52 -8.38 3.88
N ALA A 37 -1.99 -8.46 2.66
CA ALA A 37 -0.75 -9.19 2.35
C ALA A 37 0.54 -8.48 2.81
N GLY A 38 0.50 -7.20 3.17
CA GLY A 38 1.66 -6.52 3.75
C GLY A 38 2.03 -5.17 3.12
N ALA A 39 1.37 -4.74 2.05
CA ALA A 39 1.66 -3.45 1.41
C ALA A 39 1.53 -2.26 2.39
N GLY A 40 2.45 -1.31 2.35
CA GLY A 40 2.40 -0.11 3.20
C GLY A 40 1.22 0.80 2.85
N ALA A 41 0.93 0.91 1.55
CA ALA A 41 -0.22 1.61 0.99
C ALA A 41 -0.79 0.88 -0.24
N VAL A 42 -1.97 1.30 -0.69
CA VAL A 42 -2.55 0.88 -1.98
C VAL A 42 -3.08 2.10 -2.72
N VAL A 43 -3.00 2.09 -4.05
CA VAL A 43 -3.46 3.17 -4.92
C VAL A 43 -4.64 2.66 -5.73
N THR A 44 -5.70 3.45 -5.88
CA THR A 44 -6.84 3.12 -6.75
C THR A 44 -6.49 3.31 -8.22
N LYS A 45 -7.21 2.64 -9.12
CA LYS A 45 -7.13 2.93 -10.56
C LYS A 45 -7.43 4.41 -10.85
N SER A 46 -6.72 4.97 -11.84
CA SER A 46 -7.00 6.31 -12.42
C SER A 46 -8.44 6.49 -12.88
#